data_AF-A0A2V9C8J6-F1
#
_entry.id   AF-A0A2V9C8J6-F1
#
_cell.length_a   1.000
_cell.length_b   1.000
_cell.length_c   1.000
_cell.angle_alpha   90.00
_cell.angle_beta   90.00
_cell.angle_gamma   90.00
#
_symmetry.space_group_name_H-M   'P 1'
#
loop_
_entity.id
_entity.type
_entity.pdbx_description
1 polymer ?
#
loop_
_entity_poly.entity_id
_entity_poly.type
_entity_poly.pdbx_seq_one_letter_code
_entity_poly.pdbx_strand_id
1 'polypeptide(L)'
;MGHPSDTTTLIFIIQIGLLMVVGRFMGELMQRARQPAVMGQLLGGVLLGPSVLGAAWPTAYHAIFPQQHEMLKAVSELGIVMLLLLTGMEIDLGLVQHERRATLSV
;
A
#
# COMPACT_ATOMS: atom_id res chain seq x y z
N MET A 1 -15.78 4.28 -31.92
CA MET A 1 -15.04 5.39 -31.28
C MET A 1 -14.92 5.04 -29.80
N GLY A 2 -13.84 4.37 -29.39
CA GLY A 2 -13.61 4.05 -27.97
C GLY A 2 -13.22 5.33 -27.24
N HIS A 3 -13.89 5.66 -26.14
CA HIS A 3 -13.52 6.83 -25.36
C HIS A 3 -12.22 6.52 -24.61
N PRO A 4 -11.23 7.43 -24.61
CA PRO A 4 -9.95 7.21 -23.91
C PRO A 4 -10.12 6.97 -22.39
N SER A 5 -11.28 7.32 -21.82
CA SER A 5 -11.67 7.03 -20.43
C SER A 5 -11.86 5.55 -20.12
N ASP A 6 -12.30 4.75 -21.10
CA ASP A 6 -12.63 3.34 -20.90
C ASP A 6 -11.35 2.52 -20.69
N THR A 7 -10.32 2.81 -21.47
CA THR A 7 -9.00 2.19 -21.36
C THR A 7 -8.31 2.52 -20.04
N THR A 8 -8.35 3.80 -19.61
CA THR A 8 -7.76 4.21 -18.32
C THR A 8 -8.45 3.53 -17.14
N THR A 9 -9.79 3.44 -17.17
CA THR A 9 -10.56 2.75 -16.12
C THR A 9 -10.22 1.26 -16.07
N LEU A 10 -10.11 0.63 -17.24
CA LEU A 10 -9.74 -0.79 -17.33
C LEU A 10 -8.32 -1.05 -16.80
N ILE A 11 -7.36 -0.20 -17.17
CA ILE A 11 -5.99 -0.27 -16.63
C ILE A 11 -5.99 -0.11 -15.11
N PHE A 12 -6.77 0.83 -14.58
CA PHE A 12 -6.88 1.05 -13.14
C PHE A 12 -7.43 -0.18 -12.39
N ILE A 13 -8.48 -0.81 -12.92
CA ILE A 13 -9.02 -2.06 -12.35
C ILE A 13 -7.97 -3.18 -12.38
N ILE A 14 -7.23 -3.30 -13.49
CA ILE A 14 -6.11 -4.26 -13.60
C ILE A 14 -5.03 -3.96 -12.56
N GLN A 15 -4.67 -2.69 -12.34
CA GLN A 15 -3.68 -2.28 -11.34
C GLN A 15 -4.12 -2.68 -9.93
N ILE A 16 -5.37 -2.37 -9.54
CA ILE A 16 -5.91 -2.76 -8.23
C ILE A 16 -5.92 -4.29 -8.11
N GLY A 17 -6.38 -5.00 -9.14
CA GLY A 17 -6.39 -6.46 -9.16
C GLY A 17 -4.99 -7.04 -8.98
N LEU A 18 -4.00 -6.51 -9.70
CA LEU A 18 -2.60 -6.91 -9.58
C LEU A 18 -2.05 -6.64 -8.17
N LEU A 19 -2.30 -5.45 -7.61
CA LEU A 19 -1.88 -5.11 -6.25
C LEU A 19 -2.52 -6.02 -5.19
N MET A 20 -3.81 -6.33 -5.33
CA MET A 20 -4.50 -7.25 -4.43
C MET A 20 -3.93 -8.66 -4.53
N VAL A 21 -3.72 -9.18 -5.74
CA VAL A 21 -3.18 -10.53 -5.97
C VAL A 21 -1.76 -10.63 -5.41
N VAL A 22 -0.87 -9.71 -5.77
CA VAL A 22 0.52 -9.73 -5.33
C VAL A 22 0.62 -9.48 -3.82
N GLY A 23 -0.12 -8.50 -3.30
CA GLY A 23 -0.15 -8.21 -1.87
C GLY A 23 -0.65 -9.40 -1.05
N ARG A 24 -1.70 -10.08 -1.50
CA ARG A 24 -2.24 -11.28 -0.83
C ARG A 24 -1.27 -12.45 -0.91
N PHE A 25 -0.72 -12.73 -2.09
CA PHE A 25 0.27 -13.78 -2.28
C PHE A 25 1.50 -13.57 -1.39
N MET A 26 2.05 -12.36 -1.38
CA MET A 26 3.22 -12.02 -0.58
C MET A 26 2.90 -12.02 0.92
N GLY A 27 1.70 -11.57 1.31
CA GLY A 27 1.21 -11.66 2.68
C GLY A 27 1.06 -13.10 3.16
N GLU A 28 0.55 -14.00 2.33
CA GLU A 28 0.45 -15.44 2.63
C GLU A 28 1.83 -16.09 2.74
N LEU A 29 2.78 -15.75 1.87
CA LEU A 29 4.17 -16.19 1.98
C LEU A 29 4.80 -15.76 3.31
N MET A 30 4.55 -14.51 3.70
CA MET A 30 5.09 -13.95 4.94
C MET A 30 4.47 -14.60 6.18
N GLN A 31 3.17 -14.88 6.15
CA GLN A 31 2.50 -15.66 7.20
C GLN A 31 3.07 -17.08 7.32
N ARG A 32 3.37 -17.75 6.20
CA ARG A 32 4.04 -19.06 6.20
C ARG A 32 5.43 -18.99 6.84
N ALA A 33 6.12 -17.85 6.70
CA ALA A 33 7.39 -17.57 7.36
C ALA A 33 7.25 -17.12 8.84
N ARG A 34 6.04 -17.20 9.43
CA ARG A 34 5.69 -16.73 10.78
C ARG A 34 5.88 -15.22 11.01
N GLN A 35 5.78 -14.44 9.94
CA GLN A 35 5.86 -12.98 9.99
C GLN A 35 4.46 -12.37 9.74
N PRO A 36 4.19 -11.15 10.23
CA PRO A 36 2.90 -10.49 10.00
C PRO A 36 2.61 -10.32 8.50
N ALA A 37 1.35 -10.55 8.10
CA ALA A 37 0.92 -10.45 6.70
C ALA A 37 1.24 -9.09 6.07
N VAL A 38 1.12 -8.02 6.86
CA VAL A 38 1.39 -6.64 6.46
C VAL A 38 2.82 -6.47 5.93
N MET A 39 3.81 -7.16 6.52
CA MET A 39 5.19 -7.11 6.03
C MET A 39 5.30 -7.67 4.60
N GLY A 40 4.56 -8.73 4.30
CA GLY A 40 4.51 -9.30 2.94
C GLY A 40 3.84 -8.34 1.96
N GLN A 41 2.73 -7.71 2.35
CA GLN A 41 2.04 -6.73 1.52
C GLN A 41 2.92 -5.51 1.20
N LEU A 42 3.64 -4.98 2.19
CA LEU A 42 4.59 -3.88 2.00
C LEU A 42 5.72 -4.27 1.03
N LEU A 43 6.31 -5.45 1.21
CA LEU A 43 7.33 -5.96 0.30
C LEU A 43 6.78 -6.16 -1.12
N GLY A 44 5.57 -6.69 -1.27
CA GLY A 44 4.91 -6.82 -2.56
C GLY A 44 4.73 -5.48 -3.26
N GLY A 45 4.36 -4.44 -2.52
CA GLY A 45 4.28 -3.07 -3.01
C GLY A 45 5.65 -2.51 -3.44
N VAL A 46 6.69 -2.71 -2.64
CA VAL A 46 8.07 -2.29 -2.99
C VAL A 46 8.59 -3.01 -4.23
N LEU A 47 8.32 -4.31 -4.35
CA LEU A 47 8.71 -5.12 -5.49
C LEU A 47 8.01 -4.68 -6.78
N LEU A 48 6.71 -4.38 -6.73
CA LEU A 48 5.95 -3.84 -7.87
C LEU A 48 6.23 -2.36 -8.15
N GLY A 49 6.80 -1.64 -7.17
CA GLY A 49 7.07 -0.23 -7.26
C GLY A 49 8.20 0.13 -8.23
N PRO A 50 8.38 1.43 -8.51
CA PRO A 50 9.40 1.90 -9.44
C PRO A 50 10.82 1.58 -8.95
N SER A 51 11.03 1.44 -7.64
CA SER A 51 12.35 1.16 -7.04
C SER A 51 12.91 -0.21 -7.41
N VAL A 52 12.06 -1.22 -7.60
CA VAL A 52 12.50 -2.57 -7.95
C VAL A 52 12.07 -2.92 -9.36
N LEU A 53 10.76 -3.01 -9.64
CA LEU A 53 10.26 -3.34 -10.97
C LEU A 53 10.61 -2.25 -11.98
N GLY A 54 10.51 -0.98 -11.61
CA GLY A 54 10.89 0.12 -12.49
C GLY A 54 12.39 0.19 -12.79
N ALA A 55 13.24 -0.16 -11.82
CA ALA A 55 14.69 -0.21 -11.99
C ALA A 55 15.15 -1.44 -12.79
N ALA A 56 14.54 -2.60 -12.53
CA ALA A 56 14.89 -3.86 -13.22
C ALA A 56 14.32 -3.93 -14.63
N TRP A 57 13.07 -3.46 -14.83
CA TRP A 57 12.36 -3.57 -16.11
C TRP A 57 11.46 -2.35 -16.40
N PRO A 58 12.04 -1.22 -16.85
CA PRO A 58 11.30 0.03 -17.06
C PRO A 58 10.14 -0.08 -18.06
N THR A 59 10.31 -0.89 -19.11
CA THR A 59 9.28 -1.08 -20.14
C THR A 59 8.06 -1.85 -19.62
N ALA A 60 8.27 -2.88 -18.81
CA ALA A 60 7.19 -3.62 -18.17
C ALA A 60 6.47 -2.74 -17.13
N TYR A 61 7.23 -1.97 -16.35
CA TYR A 61 6.67 -1.02 -15.39
C TYR A 61 5.76 0.00 -16.08
N HIS A 62 6.20 0.65 -17.17
CA HIS A 62 5.38 1.62 -17.90
C HIS A 62 4.12 1.03 -18.56
N ALA A 63 4.14 -0.26 -18.91
CA ALA A 63 2.95 -0.93 -19.44
C ALA A 63 1.88 -1.18 -18.37
N ILE A 64 2.29 -1.46 -17.13
CA ILE A 64 1.40 -1.75 -15.99
C ILE A 64 0.99 -0.45 -15.28
N PHE A 65 1.93 0.49 -15.17
CA PHE A 65 1.86 1.74 -14.43
C PHE A 65 2.12 2.93 -15.39
N PRO A 66 1.16 3.26 -16.28
CA PRO A 66 1.25 4.41 -17.16
C PRO A 66 1.17 5.73 -16.38
N GLN A 67 1.73 6.81 -16.96
CA GLN A 67 1.96 8.09 -16.27
C GLN A 67 0.75 8.69 -15.54
N GLN A 68 -0.49 8.35 -15.93
CA GLN A 68 -1.71 8.75 -15.24
C GLN A 68 -1.97 7.91 -13.98
N HIS A 69 -1.13 8.08 -12.96
CA HIS A 69 -1.26 7.40 -11.66
C HIS A 69 -2.23 8.08 -10.69
N GLU A 70 -2.93 9.15 -11.11
CA GLU A 70 -3.70 10.00 -10.20
C GLU A 70 -4.81 9.25 -9.45
N MET A 71 -5.53 8.34 -10.12
CA MET A 71 -6.56 7.53 -9.47
C MET A 71 -5.97 6.57 -8.43
N LEU A 72 -4.85 5.90 -8.76
CA LEU A 72 -4.18 4.99 -7.84
C LEU A 72 -3.58 5.74 -6.65
N LYS A 73 -3.03 6.93 -6.89
CA LYS A 73 -2.52 7.82 -5.84
C LYS A 73 -3.63 8.27 -4.90
N ALA A 74 -4.78 8.71 -5.43
CA ALA A 74 -5.93 9.09 -4.63
C ALA A 74 -6.43 7.95 -3.74
N VAL A 75 -6.53 6.72 -4.28
CA VAL A 75 -6.90 5.54 -3.48
C VAL A 75 -5.86 5.22 -2.42
N SER A 76 -4.57 5.37 -2.73
CA SER A 76 -3.48 5.13 -1.78
C SER A 76 -3.51 6.14 -0.63
N GLU A 77 -3.70 7.42 -0.94
CA GLU A 77 -3.84 8.48 0.07
C GLU A 77 -5.06 8.24 0.95
N LEU A 78 -6.20 7.88 0.38
CA LEU A 78 -7.39 7.51 1.15
C LEU A 78 -7.12 6.29 2.05
N GLY A 79 -6.47 5.25 1.52
CA GLY A 79 -6.10 4.07 2.30
C GLY A 79 -5.18 4.39 3.48
N ILE A 80 -4.17 5.23 3.26
CA ILE A 80 -3.25 5.69 4.32
C ILE A 80 -4.01 6.50 5.37
N VAL A 81 -4.87 7.43 4.97
CA VAL A 81 -5.69 8.22 5.90
C VAL A 81 -6.61 7.32 6.71
N MET A 82 -7.26 6.34 6.08
CA MET A 82 -8.09 5.35 6.78
C MET A 82 -7.29 4.51 7.77
N LEU A 83 -6.08 4.06 7.39
CA LEU A 83 -5.19 3.31 8.28
C LEU A 83 -4.73 4.14 9.48
N LEU A 84 -4.33 5.40 9.25
CA LEU A 84 -3.92 6.32 10.31
C LEU A 84 -5.08 6.66 11.24
N LEU A 85 -6.29 6.84 10.71
CA LEU A 85 -7.50 7.06 11.49
C LEU A 85 -7.81 5.86 12.37
N LEU A 86 -7.81 4.64 11.80
CA LEU A 86 -8.06 3.40 12.54
C LEU A 86 -7.02 3.20 13.65
N THR A 87 -5.74 3.40 13.32
CA THR A 87 -4.63 3.37 14.29
C THR A 87 -4.86 4.40 15.40
N GLY A 88 -5.28 5.62 15.05
CA GLY A 88 -5.60 6.68 16.01
C GLY A 88 -6.74 6.33 16.97
N MET A 89 -7.76 5.60 16.51
CA MET A 89 -8.86 5.13 17.36
C MET A 89 -8.47 3.95 18.27
N GLU A 90 -7.48 3.14 17.86
CA GLU A 90 -6.94 2.05 18.69
C GLU A 90 -5.98 2.54 19.77
N ILE A 91 -5.37 3.73 19.60
CA ILE A 91 -4.48 4.33 20.60
C ILE A 91 -5.31 4.87 21.78
N ASP A 92 -5.22 4.19 22.92
CA ASP A 92 -5.74 4.68 24.19
C ASP A 92 -4.88 5.85 24.70
N LEU A 93 -5.35 7.07 24.44
CA LEU A 93 -4.72 8.32 24.87
C LEU A 93 -4.57 8.42 26.40
N GLY A 94 -5.36 7.66 27.17
CA GLY A 94 -5.27 7.59 28.64
C GLY A 94 -4.01 6.88 29.13
N LEU A 95 -3.57 5.82 28.44
CA LEU A 95 -2.33 5.10 28.73
C LEU A 95 -1.09 5.94 28.38
N VAL A 96 -1.15 6.68 27.26
CA VAL A 96 -0.09 7.62 26.86
C VAL A 96 0.11 8.73 27.91
N GLN A 97 -0.94 9.14 28.60
CA GLN A 97 -0.86 10.21 29.61
C GLN A 97 -0.27 9.73 30.96
N HIS A 98 -0.36 8.44 31.30
CA HIS A 98 0.20 7.88 32.54
C HIS A 98 1.73 7.69 32.44
N GLU A 99 2.22 7.16 31.32
CA GLU A 99 3.67 6.98 31.04
C GLU A 99 4.43 8.32 30.93
N ARG A 100 3.75 9.38 30.47
CA ARG A 100 4.31 10.74 30.42
C ARG A 100 4.72 11.28 31.78
N ARG A 101 4.02 10.91 32.86
CA ARG A 101 4.35 11.39 34.22
C ARG A 101 5.53 10.64 34.84
N ALA A 102 5.72 9.37 34.51
CA ALA A 102 6.83 8.55 35.02
C ALA A 102 8.18 8.92 34.38
N THR A 103 8.17 9.41 33.14
CA THR A 103 9.40 9.78 32.42
C THR A 103 9.85 11.23 32.68
N LEU A 104 8.92 12.12 33.07
CA LEU A 104 9.23 13.52 33.41
C LEU A 104 9.72 13.72 34.85
N SER A 105 9.73 12.66 35.68
CA SER A 105 10.21 12.71 37.07
C SER A 105 11.63 12.15 37.27
N VAL A 106 12.34 11.81 36.18
CA VAL A 106 13.74 11.36 36.19
C VAL A 106 14.64 12.43 35.58
#